data_AF-A0A0N1FBW5-F1
#
_entry.id   AF-A0A0N1FBW5-F1
#
_cell.length_a   1.000
_cell.length_b   1.000
_cell.length_c   1.000
_cell.angle_alpha   90.00
_cell.angle_beta   90.00
_cell.angle_gamma   90.00
#
_symmetry.space_group_name_H-M   'P 1'
#
loop_
_entity.id
_entity.type
_entity.pdbx_description
1 polymer ?
#
loop_
_entity_poly.entity_id
_entity_poly.type
_entity_poly.pdbx_seq_one_letter_code
_entity_poly.pdbx_strand_id
1 'polypeptide(L)'
;MDFDLSFYKFHGVDRAALLDALGMRDTGEPDPNDEAPYAIADLPNGWFVIRTNNDSGLISNYDRKTLCREGKLITCDVATVDPVSQAAGYENGEEIWIVQHDGRNNDCLDLDIEGNAPDAVPELHKRAFAAVQRGMVDPRGPGSMLDVPLEVVKAVTGFRHDRPQDVRPTPVFTWLEPIKTVVD
;
A
#
# COMPACT_ATOMS: atom_id res chain seq x y z
N MET A 1 7.61 -9.69 -10.31
CA MET A 1 8.14 -8.80 -9.26
C MET A 1 7.38 -9.21 -8.04
N ASP A 2 8.07 -9.80 -7.07
CA ASP A 2 7.41 -10.44 -5.95
C ASP A 2 7.57 -9.47 -4.78
N PHE A 3 6.47 -8.81 -4.44
CA PHE A 3 6.37 -7.97 -3.26
C PHE A 3 5.88 -8.85 -2.12
N ASP A 4 6.52 -8.81 -0.95
CA ASP A 4 6.13 -9.67 0.17
C ASP A 4 5.00 -9.04 1.00
N LEU A 5 4.90 -7.71 0.96
CA LEU A 5 3.87 -6.94 1.69
C LEU A 5 3.15 -5.97 0.76
N SER A 6 1.82 -5.97 0.85
CA SER A 6 0.97 -4.99 0.18
C SER A 6 -0.02 -4.36 1.16
N PHE A 7 -0.28 -3.08 0.96
CA PHE A 7 -1.21 -2.30 1.76
C PHE A 7 -2.21 -1.60 0.85
N TYR A 8 -3.46 -2.06 0.89
CA TYR A 8 -4.57 -1.58 0.08
C TYR A 8 -5.38 -0.57 0.88
N LYS A 9 -5.40 0.69 0.48
CA LYS A 9 -6.17 1.75 1.13
C LYS A 9 -7.39 2.06 0.26
N PHE A 10 -8.57 1.96 0.84
CA PHE A 10 -9.83 2.18 0.14
C PHE A 10 -10.55 3.41 0.69
N HIS A 11 -11.23 4.14 -0.18
CA HIS A 11 -12.08 5.28 0.20
C HIS A 11 -13.31 5.34 -0.68
N GLY A 12 -14.49 5.50 -0.06
CA GLY A 12 -15.78 5.45 -0.78
C GLY A 12 -16.14 4.06 -1.31
N VAL A 13 -15.51 3.00 -0.80
CA VAL A 13 -15.81 1.60 -1.07
C VAL A 13 -16.68 1.05 0.07
N ASP A 14 -17.71 0.27 -0.25
CA ASP A 14 -18.46 -0.46 0.77
C ASP A 14 -17.59 -1.59 1.35
N ARG A 15 -17.09 -1.35 2.56
CA ARG A 15 -16.25 -2.30 3.30
C ARG A 15 -16.92 -3.65 3.49
N ALA A 16 -18.21 -3.69 3.83
CA ALA A 16 -18.91 -4.93 4.11
C ALA A 16 -19.06 -5.75 2.83
N ALA A 17 -19.46 -5.11 1.73
CA ALA A 17 -19.57 -5.76 0.43
C ALA A 17 -18.20 -6.24 -0.09
N LEU A 18 -17.13 -5.46 0.14
CA LEU A 18 -15.77 -5.87 -0.21
C LEU A 18 -15.34 -7.12 0.57
N LEU A 19 -15.51 -7.13 1.90
CA LEU A 19 -15.12 -8.27 2.73
C LEU A 19 -15.93 -9.53 2.38
N ASP A 20 -17.24 -9.39 2.13
CA ASP A 20 -18.10 -10.48 1.66
C ASP A 20 -17.62 -11.05 0.31
N ALA A 21 -17.31 -10.17 -0.66
CA ALA A 21 -16.77 -10.57 -1.96
C ALA A 21 -15.40 -11.28 -1.84
N LEU A 22 -14.58 -10.88 -0.87
CA LEU A 22 -13.30 -11.51 -0.56
C LEU A 22 -13.46 -12.82 0.24
N GLY A 23 -14.68 -13.14 0.72
CA GLY A 23 -14.93 -14.27 1.60
C GLY A 23 -14.25 -14.11 2.97
N MET A 24 -14.10 -12.88 3.45
CA MET A 24 -13.40 -12.53 4.69
C MET A 24 -14.35 -11.93 5.71
N ARG A 25 -13.99 -12.07 6.99
CA ARG A 25 -14.63 -11.33 8.08
C ARG A 25 -13.58 -10.68 8.97
N ASP A 26 -13.89 -9.48 9.45
CA ASP A 26 -13.15 -8.83 10.54
C ASP A 26 -13.52 -9.48 11.88
N THR A 27 -12.52 -9.96 12.60
CA THR A 27 -12.71 -10.60 13.90
C THR A 27 -12.87 -9.58 15.02
N GLY A 28 -12.38 -8.34 14.81
CA GLY A 28 -12.22 -7.33 15.85
C GLY A 28 -11.05 -7.58 16.81
N GLU A 29 -10.32 -8.68 16.66
CA GLU A 29 -9.15 -9.00 17.49
C GLU A 29 -7.93 -8.21 17.02
N PRO A 30 -7.28 -7.40 17.89
CA PRO A 30 -6.13 -6.60 17.52
C PRO A 30 -4.90 -7.42 17.09
N ASP A 31 -4.12 -6.85 16.17
CA ASP A 31 -2.89 -7.44 15.61
C ASP A 31 -1.63 -6.61 15.91
N PRO A 32 -1.20 -6.48 17.18
CA PRO A 32 -0.12 -5.56 17.54
C PRO A 32 1.26 -5.96 17.00
N ASN A 33 1.43 -7.22 16.58
CA ASN A 33 2.71 -7.79 16.15
C ASN A 33 2.78 -8.08 14.65
N ASP A 34 1.78 -7.65 13.88
CA ASP A 34 1.67 -7.92 12.45
C ASP A 34 1.70 -9.43 12.09
N GLU A 35 1.14 -10.29 12.93
CA GLU A 35 1.22 -11.76 12.78
C GLU A 35 0.13 -12.32 11.86
N ALA A 36 -1.00 -11.63 11.75
CA ALA A 36 -2.08 -12.10 10.88
C ALA A 36 -1.68 -12.01 9.40
N PRO A 37 -2.04 -13.01 8.57
CA PRO A 37 -1.84 -12.93 7.11
C PRO A 37 -2.55 -11.72 6.48
N TYR A 38 -3.69 -11.35 7.07
CA TYR A 38 -4.50 -10.22 6.67
C TYR A 38 -4.97 -9.45 7.90
N ALA A 39 -4.87 -8.13 7.84
CA ALA A 39 -5.40 -7.27 8.89
C ALA A 39 -6.03 -6.00 8.30
N ILE A 40 -7.01 -5.44 9.00
CA ILE A 40 -7.75 -4.26 8.56
C ILE A 40 -7.73 -3.16 9.62
N ALA A 41 -7.66 -1.90 9.20
CA ALA A 41 -7.77 -0.75 10.10
C ALA A 41 -8.53 0.40 9.45
N ASP A 42 -9.32 1.12 10.24
CA ASP A 42 -9.94 2.38 9.82
C ASP A 42 -9.00 3.56 10.06
N LEU A 43 -9.01 4.52 9.14
CA LEU A 43 -8.31 5.80 9.26
C LEU A 43 -9.31 6.92 9.57
N PRO A 44 -8.91 7.95 10.34
CA PRO A 44 -9.82 9.02 10.79
C PRO A 44 -10.37 9.89 9.65
N ASN A 45 -9.80 9.80 8.44
CA ASN A 45 -10.17 10.58 7.27
C ASN A 45 -11.05 9.79 6.27
N GLY A 46 -11.68 8.69 6.70
CA GLY A 46 -12.64 7.93 5.88
C GLY A 46 -12.00 6.90 4.95
N TRP A 47 -10.69 6.74 5.00
CA TRP A 47 -10.01 5.61 4.39
C TRP A 47 -10.06 4.40 5.33
N PHE A 48 -10.01 3.19 4.78
CA PHE A 48 -9.64 1.99 5.53
C PHE A 48 -8.52 1.26 4.80
N VAL A 49 -7.70 0.52 5.54
CA VAL A 49 -6.49 -0.15 5.05
C VAL A 49 -6.60 -1.64 5.27
N ILE A 50 -6.34 -2.45 4.24
CA ILE A 50 -6.08 -3.87 4.37
C ILE A 50 -4.57 -4.11 4.16
N ARG A 51 -3.91 -4.67 5.18
CA ARG A 51 -2.54 -5.20 5.10
C ARG A 51 -2.62 -6.65 4.63
N THR A 52 -1.74 -7.01 3.70
CA THR A 52 -1.63 -8.37 3.17
C THR A 52 -0.19 -8.84 3.21
N ASN A 53 0.04 -10.02 3.77
CA ASN A 53 1.25 -10.77 3.51
C ASN A 53 1.04 -11.58 2.22
N ASN A 54 1.76 -11.22 1.16
CA ASN A 54 1.50 -11.74 -0.18
C ASN A 54 1.86 -13.22 -0.36
N ASP A 55 2.61 -13.81 0.59
CA ASP A 55 2.83 -15.26 0.66
C ASP A 55 1.54 -16.07 0.83
N SER A 56 0.46 -15.42 1.31
CA SER A 56 -0.83 -16.07 1.58
C SER A 56 -1.82 -16.07 0.41
N GLY A 57 -1.54 -15.33 -0.67
CA GLY A 57 -2.19 -15.50 -1.99
C GLY A 57 -3.62 -14.95 -2.18
N LEU A 58 -4.39 -14.64 -1.14
CA LEU A 58 -5.83 -14.37 -1.32
C LEU A 58 -6.09 -13.05 -2.05
N ILE A 59 -5.55 -11.94 -1.56
CA ILE A 59 -5.78 -10.61 -2.15
C ILE A 59 -4.86 -10.36 -3.35
N SER A 60 -3.67 -10.96 -3.38
CA SER A 60 -2.75 -10.87 -4.52
C SER A 60 -3.31 -11.55 -5.80
N ASN A 61 -4.24 -12.49 -5.66
CA ASN A 61 -4.93 -13.13 -6.79
C ASN A 61 -6.11 -12.30 -7.33
N TYR A 62 -6.55 -11.24 -6.66
CA TYR A 62 -7.59 -10.35 -7.19
C TYR A 62 -7.00 -9.32 -8.12
N ASP A 63 -7.66 -9.10 -9.26
CA ASP A 63 -7.41 -7.94 -10.09
C ASP A 63 -7.75 -6.67 -9.27
N ARG A 64 -6.77 -5.80 -9.08
CA ARG A 64 -6.89 -4.54 -8.31
C ARG A 64 -8.02 -3.66 -8.83
N LYS A 65 -8.28 -3.70 -10.14
CA LYS A 65 -9.42 -3.02 -10.76
C LYS A 65 -10.75 -3.55 -10.23
N THR A 66 -10.85 -4.86 -9.99
CA THR A 66 -12.06 -5.47 -9.44
C THR A 66 -12.29 -5.17 -7.96
N LEU A 67 -11.23 -4.87 -7.20
CA LEU A 67 -11.31 -4.46 -5.79
C LEU A 67 -11.86 -3.03 -5.62
N CYS A 68 -11.84 -2.21 -6.68
CA CYS A 68 -12.22 -0.82 -6.65
C CYS A 68 -13.28 -0.47 -7.71
N ARG A 69 -14.33 -1.30 -7.86
CA ARG A 69 -15.42 -1.02 -8.82
C ARG A 69 -16.09 0.33 -8.59
N GLU A 70 -16.16 0.76 -7.34
CA GLU A 70 -16.66 2.07 -6.93
C GLU A 70 -15.64 2.70 -5.97
N GLY A 71 -15.52 4.02 -5.99
CA GLY A 71 -14.61 4.74 -5.10
C GLY A 71 -13.15 4.67 -5.53
N LYS A 72 -12.24 4.69 -4.55
CA LYS A 72 -10.79 4.80 -4.75
C LYS A 72 -10.04 3.69 -4.02
N LEU A 73 -8.96 3.23 -4.66
CA LEU A 73 -7.98 2.32 -4.08
C LEU A 73 -6.57 2.87 -4.32
N ILE A 74 -5.79 3.01 -3.27
CA ILE A 74 -4.34 3.27 -3.33
C ILE A 74 -3.61 2.04 -2.82
N THR A 75 -2.76 1.44 -3.63
CA THR A 75 -1.88 0.35 -3.21
C THR A 75 -0.50 0.87 -2.83
N CYS A 76 0.16 0.15 -1.93
CA CYS A 76 1.59 0.30 -1.65
C CYS A 76 2.16 -1.10 -1.54
N ASP A 77 3.06 -1.45 -2.44
CA ASP A 77 3.70 -2.75 -2.52
C ASP A 77 5.18 -2.57 -2.18
N VAL A 78 5.70 -3.41 -1.28
CA VAL A 78 7.07 -3.30 -0.77
C VAL A 78 7.71 -4.69 -0.78
N ALA A 79 8.88 -4.79 -1.41
CA ALA A 79 9.73 -5.96 -1.27
C ALA A 79 10.59 -5.80 -0.02
N THR A 80 10.66 -6.85 0.82
CA THR A 80 11.40 -6.78 2.08
C THR A 80 12.91 -6.95 1.90
N VAL A 81 13.30 -7.65 0.82
CA VAL A 81 14.71 -7.97 0.53
C VAL A 81 15.25 -7.11 -0.62
N ASP A 82 14.48 -7.01 -1.70
CA ASP A 82 14.83 -6.25 -2.88
C ASP A 82 14.52 -4.76 -2.70
N PRO A 83 15.33 -3.85 -3.25
CA PRO A 83 15.09 -2.42 -3.20
C PRO A 83 13.99 -2.01 -4.20
N VAL A 84 12.80 -2.61 -4.09
CA VAL A 84 11.68 -2.38 -4.98
C VAL A 84 10.47 -1.92 -4.16
N SER A 85 9.86 -0.82 -4.60
CA SER A 85 8.61 -0.33 -4.02
C SER A 85 7.71 0.24 -5.11
N GLN A 86 6.41 0.16 -4.89
CA GLN A 86 5.42 0.65 -5.85
C GLN A 86 4.23 1.25 -5.12
N ALA A 87 3.71 2.33 -5.69
CA ALA A 87 2.42 2.91 -5.34
C ALA A 87 1.59 2.99 -6.62
N ALA A 88 0.34 2.57 -6.55
CA ALA A 88 -0.60 2.73 -7.66
C ALA A 88 -1.93 3.27 -7.17
N GLY A 89 -2.58 4.06 -8.02
CA GLY A 89 -3.89 4.65 -7.74
C GLY A 89 -4.93 4.14 -8.72
N TYR A 90 -6.05 3.69 -8.17
CA TYR A 90 -7.20 3.21 -8.92
C TYR A 90 -8.44 4.01 -8.53
N GLU A 91 -9.32 4.25 -9.51
CA GLU A 91 -10.60 4.90 -9.30
C GLU A 91 -11.64 4.26 -10.22
N ASN A 92 -12.79 3.86 -9.67
CA ASN A 92 -13.92 3.27 -10.41
C ASN A 92 -13.52 2.16 -11.40
N GLY A 93 -12.64 1.25 -10.97
CA GLY A 93 -12.23 0.07 -11.72
C GLY A 93 -11.12 0.30 -12.73
N GLU A 94 -10.51 1.49 -12.77
CA GLU A 94 -9.39 1.78 -13.67
C GLU A 94 -8.13 2.18 -12.91
N GLU A 95 -6.97 1.84 -13.48
CA GLU A 95 -5.68 2.33 -13.01
C GLU A 95 -5.46 3.74 -13.55
N ILE A 96 -5.21 4.68 -12.66
CA ILE A 96 -5.06 6.10 -12.97
C ILE A 96 -3.59 6.48 -13.05
N TRP A 97 -2.76 5.92 -12.18
CA TRP A 97 -1.34 6.19 -12.10
C TRP A 97 -0.58 5.08 -11.39
N ILE A 98 0.72 5.03 -11.67
CA ILE A 98 1.70 4.18 -10.98
C ILE A 98 2.98 5.00 -10.74
N VAL A 99 3.60 4.79 -9.59
CA VAL A 99 4.94 5.29 -9.26
C VAL A 99 5.73 4.11 -8.70
N GLN A 100 6.79 3.71 -9.39
CA GLN A 100 7.59 2.54 -9.06
C GLN A 100 9.05 2.91 -8.95
N HIS A 101 9.73 2.37 -7.94
CA HIS A 101 11.18 2.35 -7.87
C HIS A 101 11.67 0.91 -7.96
N ASP A 102 12.63 0.68 -8.83
CA ASP A 102 13.39 -0.57 -8.94
C ASP A 102 14.89 -0.31 -8.80
N GLY A 103 15.38 -0.38 -7.57
CA GLY A 103 16.80 -0.17 -7.24
C GLY A 103 17.71 -1.37 -7.53
N ARG A 104 17.22 -2.42 -8.20
CA ARG A 104 18.03 -3.61 -8.51
C ARG A 104 19.15 -3.23 -9.47
N ASN A 105 20.19 -4.07 -9.53
CA ASN A 105 21.40 -3.80 -10.31
C ASN A 105 22.13 -2.49 -9.92
N ASN A 106 21.94 -2.04 -8.67
CA ASN A 106 22.48 -0.80 -8.12
C ASN A 106 21.91 0.50 -8.75
N ASP A 107 20.73 0.47 -9.37
CA ASP A 107 20.11 1.67 -9.91
C ASP A 107 19.37 2.50 -8.84
N CYS A 108 20.14 3.19 -8.00
CA CYS A 108 19.60 3.96 -6.88
C CYS A 108 18.80 5.21 -7.30
N LEU A 109 18.76 5.52 -8.60
CA LEU A 109 18.08 6.70 -9.16
C LEU A 109 16.87 6.33 -10.03
N ASP A 110 16.60 5.04 -10.24
CA ASP A 110 15.41 4.60 -10.95
C ASP A 110 14.13 5.15 -10.31
N LEU A 111 13.21 5.63 -11.12
CA LEU A 111 11.86 5.96 -10.71
C LEU A 111 10.98 6.06 -11.96
N ASP A 112 10.10 5.09 -12.12
CA ASP A 112 9.11 5.07 -13.18
C ASP A 112 7.80 5.71 -12.71
N ILE A 113 7.20 6.52 -13.57
CA ILE A 113 5.98 7.28 -13.29
C ILE A 113 5.10 7.22 -14.54
N GLU A 114 3.94 6.57 -14.43
CA GLU A 114 2.97 6.52 -15.52
C GLU A 114 1.61 7.06 -15.09
N GLY A 115 0.83 7.50 -16.08
CA GLY A 115 -0.52 8.01 -15.87
C GLY A 115 -0.60 9.39 -15.21
N ASN A 116 -1.74 9.67 -14.58
CA ASN A 116 -2.05 10.95 -13.94
C ASN A 116 -1.61 10.92 -12.47
N ALA A 117 -0.30 10.93 -12.24
CA ALA A 117 0.29 10.81 -10.92
C ALA A 117 -0.02 12.02 -10.00
N PRO A 118 -0.02 11.85 -8.65
CA PRO A 118 -0.33 12.94 -7.72
C PRO A 118 0.63 14.13 -7.83
N ASP A 119 0.13 15.35 -7.61
CA ASP A 119 0.90 16.62 -7.65
C ASP A 119 2.11 16.66 -6.70
N ALA A 120 2.13 15.79 -5.69
CA ALA A 120 3.26 15.65 -4.76
C ALA A 120 4.50 15.01 -5.43
N VAL A 121 4.32 14.18 -6.46
CA VAL A 121 5.38 13.34 -7.04
C VAL A 121 6.60 14.16 -7.52
N PRO A 122 6.45 15.27 -8.27
CA PRO A 122 7.61 16.01 -8.77
C PRO A 122 8.54 16.53 -7.67
N GLU A 123 7.98 17.04 -6.58
CA GLU A 123 8.78 17.54 -5.46
C GLU A 123 9.39 16.40 -4.64
N LEU A 124 8.66 15.29 -4.43
CA LEU A 124 9.19 14.10 -3.76
C LEU A 124 10.38 13.53 -4.54
N HIS A 125 10.22 13.34 -5.85
CA HIS A 125 11.26 12.86 -6.75
C HIS A 125 12.48 13.78 -6.72
N LYS A 126 12.30 15.09 -6.91
CA LYS A 126 13.40 16.06 -6.91
C LYS A 126 14.23 16.01 -5.62
N ARG A 127 13.57 15.90 -4.47
CA ARG A 127 14.26 15.82 -3.17
C ARG A 127 15.03 14.51 -3.03
N ALA A 128 14.42 13.38 -3.35
CA ALA A 128 15.05 12.07 -3.26
C ALA A 128 16.26 11.96 -4.22
N PHE A 129 16.09 12.39 -5.47
CA PHE A 129 17.16 12.43 -6.47
C PHE A 129 18.37 13.23 -5.96
N ALA A 130 18.13 14.44 -5.46
CA ALA A 130 19.20 15.29 -4.95
C ALA A 130 19.90 14.69 -3.71
N ALA A 131 19.16 13.99 -2.84
CA ALA A 131 19.70 13.35 -1.66
C ALA A 131 20.60 12.16 -2.03
N VAL A 132 20.14 11.29 -2.93
CA VAL A 132 20.91 10.13 -3.40
C VAL A 132 22.16 10.58 -4.16
N GLN A 133 22.05 11.54 -5.08
CA GLN A 133 23.21 12.05 -5.83
C GLN A 133 24.31 12.65 -4.94
N ARG A 134 23.94 13.23 -3.79
CA ARG A 134 24.89 13.82 -2.84
C ARG A 134 25.40 12.80 -1.81
N GLY A 135 24.97 11.54 -1.87
CA GLY A 135 25.29 10.52 -0.88
C GLY A 135 24.79 10.88 0.53
N MET A 136 23.70 11.64 0.62
CA MET A 136 23.16 12.13 1.91
C MET A 136 22.24 11.12 2.60
N VAL A 137 21.77 10.11 1.86
CA VAL A 137 20.83 9.08 2.34
C VAL A 137 21.32 7.70 1.95
N ASP A 138 20.96 6.70 2.76
CA ASP A 138 21.01 5.31 2.34
C ASP A 138 20.01 5.11 1.18
N PRO A 139 20.40 4.52 0.03
CA PRO A 139 19.47 4.19 -1.05
C PRO A 139 18.27 3.35 -0.62
N ARG A 140 18.36 2.62 0.49
CA ARG A 140 17.26 1.83 1.08
C ARG A 140 16.58 2.50 2.28
N GLY A 141 17.01 3.72 2.63
CA GLY A 141 16.54 4.44 3.81
C GLY A 141 15.53 5.56 3.48
N PRO A 142 15.00 6.21 4.53
CA PRO A 142 14.11 7.36 4.38
C PRO A 142 14.71 8.46 3.49
N GLY A 143 13.89 9.00 2.59
CA GLY A 143 14.30 10.05 1.66
C GLY A 143 15.06 9.58 0.41
N SER A 144 15.23 8.28 0.19
CA SER A 144 15.76 7.73 -1.07
C SER A 144 14.67 7.60 -2.15
N MET A 145 15.03 7.13 -3.35
CA MET A 145 14.04 6.82 -4.39
C MET A 145 13.09 5.69 -3.99
N LEU A 146 13.58 4.69 -3.23
CA LEU A 146 12.75 3.64 -2.62
C LEU A 146 11.66 4.22 -1.69
N ASP A 147 11.92 5.38 -1.09
CA ASP A 147 10.98 6.03 -0.18
C ASP A 147 9.90 6.84 -0.92
N VAL A 148 10.10 7.16 -2.19
CA VAL A 148 9.19 8.03 -2.96
C VAL A 148 7.79 7.43 -3.08
N PRO A 149 7.59 6.17 -3.51
CA PRO A 149 6.25 5.58 -3.55
C PRO A 149 5.53 5.59 -2.19
N LEU A 150 6.25 5.35 -1.10
CA LEU A 150 5.70 5.37 0.27
C LEU A 150 5.25 6.77 0.68
N GLU A 151 6.01 7.81 0.34
CA GLU A 151 5.64 9.19 0.60
C GLU A 151 4.49 9.68 -0.31
N VAL A 152 4.38 9.18 -1.54
CA VAL A 152 3.22 9.42 -2.41
C VAL A 152 1.95 8.87 -1.77
N VAL A 153 2.00 7.62 -1.28
CA VAL A 153 0.87 7.00 -0.56
C VAL A 153 0.46 7.83 0.65
N LYS A 154 1.42 8.31 1.43
CA LYS A 154 1.16 9.21 2.57
C LYS A 154 0.52 10.52 2.13
N ALA A 155 1.01 11.13 1.06
CA ALA A 155 0.47 12.39 0.54
C ALA A 155 -0.99 12.26 0.09
N VAL A 156 -1.37 11.11 -0.48
CA VAL A 156 -2.75 10.86 -0.95
C VAL A 156 -3.69 10.42 0.18
N THR A 157 -3.24 9.52 1.04
CA THR A 157 -4.11 8.84 2.02
C THR A 157 -3.98 9.37 3.45
N GLY A 158 -2.95 10.16 3.73
CA GLY A 158 -2.56 10.58 5.08
C GLY A 158 -1.89 9.47 5.91
N PHE A 159 -1.69 8.27 5.36
CA PHE A 159 -1.17 7.11 6.08
C PHE A 159 0.04 6.48 5.37
N ARG A 160 1.04 6.08 6.18
CA ARG A 160 2.22 5.32 5.75
C ARG A 160 2.39 4.13 6.70
N HIS A 161 2.60 2.95 6.12
CA HIS A 161 2.49 1.68 6.85
C HIS A 161 3.55 1.48 7.94
N ASP A 162 4.77 1.98 7.73
CA ASP A 162 5.90 1.94 8.66
C ASP A 162 5.94 3.15 9.61
N ARG A 163 4.96 4.06 9.50
CA ARG A 163 4.79 5.22 10.38
C ARG A 163 3.34 5.38 10.85
N PRO A 164 2.69 4.33 11.39
CA PRO A 164 1.29 4.41 11.83
C PRO A 164 1.09 5.48 12.93
N GLN A 165 2.14 5.79 13.69
CA GLN A 165 2.18 6.86 14.69
C GLN A 165 2.08 8.27 14.11
N ASP A 166 2.05 8.47 12.80
CA ASP A 166 1.80 9.78 12.19
C ASP A 166 0.30 10.12 12.16
N VAL A 167 -0.58 9.11 12.33
CA VAL A 167 -2.05 9.26 12.30
C VAL A 167 -2.61 9.29 13.73
N ARG A 168 -3.65 10.09 13.98
CA ARG A 168 -4.32 10.23 15.29
C ARG A 168 -5.85 10.06 15.16
N PRO A 169 -6.48 9.13 15.92
CA PRO A 169 -5.82 8.10 16.74
C PRO A 169 -4.94 7.19 15.89
N THR A 170 -3.93 6.56 16.51
CA THR A 170 -3.11 5.57 15.81
C THR A 170 -4.02 4.44 15.33
N PRO A 171 -3.98 4.05 14.05
CA PRO A 171 -4.81 2.97 13.52
C PRO A 171 -4.54 1.67 14.26
N VAL A 172 -5.60 0.96 14.64
CA VAL A 172 -5.52 -0.37 15.24
C VAL A 172 -5.90 -1.37 14.16
N PHE A 173 -4.95 -2.22 13.78
CA PHE A 173 -5.19 -3.31 12.85
C PHE A 173 -5.84 -4.48 13.58
N THR A 174 -6.91 -5.03 13.01
CA THR A 174 -7.61 -6.22 13.50
C THR A 174 -7.54 -7.34 12.48
N TRP A 175 -7.58 -8.60 12.94
CA TRP A 175 -7.44 -9.76 12.06
C TRP A 175 -8.60 -9.87 11.07
N LEU A 176 -8.26 -10.13 9.80
CA LEU A 176 -9.20 -10.63 8.82
C LEU A 176 -9.01 -12.15 8.67
N GLU A 177 -10.08 -12.91 8.82
CA GLU A 177 -10.05 -14.36 8.61
C GLU A 177 -11.01 -14.82 7.50
N PRO A 178 -10.67 -15.90 6.77
CA PRO A 178 -11.58 -16.50 5.81
C PRO A 178 -12.86 -17.00 6.49
N ILE A 179 -13.99 -16.72 5.87
CA ILE A 179 -15.27 -17.34 6.23
C ILE A 179 -15.17 -18.81 5.79
N LYS A 180 -15.16 -19.73 6.77
CA LYS A 180 -15.23 -21.17 6.48
C LYS A 180 -16.56 -21.45 5.79
N THR A 181 -16.54 -21.68 4.48
CA THR A 181 -17.69 -22.27 3.80
C THR A 181 -17.84 -23.70 4.30
N VAL A 182 -18.87 -23.97 5.08
CA VAL A 182 -19.30 -25.34 5.34
C VAL A 182 -19.77 -25.87 3.98
N VAL A 183 -18.96 -26.73 3.37
CA VAL A 183 -19.37 -27.47 2.19
C VAL A 183 -20.27 -28.59 2.71
N ASP A 184 -21.58 -28.40 2.58
CA ASP A 184 -22.57 -29.48 2.70
C ASP A 184 -22.48 -30.44 1.51
#